data_AF-K1RYP5-F1
#
_entry.id   AF-K1RYP5-F1
#
_cell.length_a   1.000
_cell.length_b   1.000
_cell.length_c   1.000
_cell.angle_alpha   90.00
_cell.angle_beta   90.00
_cell.angle_gamma   90.00
#
_symmetry.space_group_name_H-M   'P 1'
#
loop_
_entity.id
_entity.type
_entity.pdbx_description
1 polymer ?
#
loop_
_entity_poly.entity_id
_entity_poly.type
_entity_poly.pdbx_seq_one_letter_code
_entity_poly.pdbx_strand_id
1 'polypeptide(L)'
;KKGKSAEKQQLDKLDEKFAAEIADLTKLLVSKLWTLLQGKTTTGITDYFGVELYPAGTKFSQKLLEEIARKSSDEKTGVVMGYLNLGSCNWTGDAHTDALIEATINNYTIEWKKADAAIKREKYNLTNGDELPQTGVIQMAKVYIAKKRKLKVGDKMAGRHGNKGIVAKVVRDEDMPFLEDGTIVDICLNRLGVPSRMNLGQIYEAVLGWAGRELGVKFATPIFDGASL
;
A
#
# COMPACT_ATOMS: atom_id res chain seq x y z
N LYS A 1 -17.38 -18.25 -26.26
CA LYS A 1 -16.17 -17.86 -27.02
C LYS A 1 -15.50 -16.54 -26.57
N LYS A 2 -16.22 -15.58 -25.95
CA LYS A 2 -15.60 -14.31 -25.46
C LYS A 2 -14.74 -14.46 -24.18
N GLY A 3 -15.05 -15.40 -23.28
CA GLY A 3 -14.31 -15.61 -22.01
C GLY A 3 -12.83 -15.97 -22.19
N LYS A 4 -12.53 -17.05 -22.93
CA LYS A 4 -11.14 -17.49 -23.19
C LYS A 4 -10.25 -16.45 -23.88
N SER A 5 -10.83 -15.56 -24.69
CA SER A 5 -10.08 -14.46 -25.32
C SER A 5 -9.75 -13.36 -24.32
N ALA A 6 -10.69 -13.03 -23.42
CA ALA A 6 -10.48 -12.06 -22.36
C ALA A 6 -9.50 -12.57 -21.29
N GLU A 7 -9.57 -13.85 -20.91
CA GLU A 7 -8.62 -14.51 -20.00
C GLU A 7 -7.20 -14.48 -20.56
N LYS A 8 -7.03 -14.81 -21.86
CA LYS A 8 -5.72 -14.72 -22.52
C LYS A 8 -5.18 -13.29 -22.50
N GLN A 9 -6.00 -12.30 -22.84
CA GLN A 9 -5.61 -10.88 -22.77
C GLN A 9 -5.24 -10.43 -21.35
N GLN A 10 -5.87 -10.99 -20.32
CA GLN A 10 -5.53 -10.69 -18.92
C GLN A 10 -4.20 -11.33 -18.51
N LEU A 11 -3.92 -12.56 -18.95
CA LEU A 11 -2.64 -13.22 -18.72
C LEU A 11 -1.50 -12.49 -19.42
N ASP A 12 -1.70 -12.10 -20.69
CA ASP A 12 -0.71 -11.34 -21.47
C ASP A 12 -0.39 -9.99 -20.78
N LYS A 13 -1.40 -9.30 -20.24
CA LYS A 13 -1.21 -8.07 -19.44
C LYS A 13 -0.41 -8.29 -18.15
N LEU A 14 -0.60 -9.43 -17.48
CA LEU A 14 0.19 -9.76 -16.29
C LEU A 14 1.65 -10.03 -16.65
N ASP A 15 1.89 -10.67 -17.79
CA ASP A 15 3.23 -10.87 -18.34
C ASP A 15 3.92 -9.56 -18.71
N GLU A 16 3.22 -8.65 -19.38
CA GLU A 16 3.73 -7.31 -19.69
C GLU A 16 4.05 -6.50 -18.42
N LYS A 17 3.17 -6.56 -17.42
CA LYS A 17 3.37 -5.88 -16.13
C LYS A 17 4.60 -6.44 -15.40
N PHE A 18 4.76 -7.76 -15.37
CA PHE A 18 5.91 -8.42 -14.77
C PHE A 18 7.21 -8.04 -15.49
N ALA A 19 7.21 -8.08 -16.82
CA ALA A 19 8.37 -7.68 -17.62
C ALA A 19 8.78 -6.22 -17.37
N ALA A 20 7.81 -5.30 -17.27
CA ALA A 20 8.07 -3.91 -16.94
C ALA A 20 8.66 -3.73 -15.53
N GLU A 21 8.09 -4.40 -14.52
CA GLU A 21 8.57 -4.35 -13.14
C GLU A 21 10.01 -4.88 -13.01
N ILE A 22 10.31 -6.00 -13.66
CA ILE A 22 11.68 -6.55 -13.67
C ILE A 22 12.64 -5.66 -14.47
N ALA A 23 12.21 -5.02 -15.55
CA ALA A 23 13.04 -4.09 -16.29
C ALA A 23 13.44 -2.87 -15.43
N ASP A 24 12.49 -2.31 -14.67
CA ASP A 24 12.76 -1.20 -13.74
C ASP A 24 13.67 -1.63 -12.59
N LEU A 25 13.42 -2.82 -12.02
CA LEU A 25 14.26 -3.39 -10.97
C LEU A 25 15.70 -3.64 -11.47
N THR A 26 15.85 -4.17 -12.68
CA THR A 26 17.15 -4.40 -13.33
C THR A 26 17.89 -3.09 -13.59
N LYS A 27 17.18 -2.06 -14.05
CA LYS A 27 17.76 -0.72 -14.26
C LYS A 27 18.28 -0.11 -12.96
N LEU A 28 17.55 -0.30 -11.85
CA LEU A 28 17.98 0.14 -10.52
C LEU A 28 19.19 -0.66 -10.01
N LEU A 29 19.24 -1.97 -10.28
CA LEU A 29 20.40 -2.80 -9.95
C LEU A 29 21.64 -2.31 -10.71
N VAL A 30 21.54 -2.15 -12.03
CA VAL A 30 22.65 -1.72 -12.88
C VAL A 30 23.20 -0.36 -12.45
N SER A 31 22.34 0.59 -12.08
CA SER A 31 22.79 1.91 -11.61
C SER A 31 23.54 1.85 -10.26
N LYS A 32 23.06 1.02 -9.33
CA LYS A 32 23.73 0.78 -8.05
C LYS A 32 25.07 0.07 -8.23
N LEU A 33 25.11 -0.99 -9.06
CA LEU A 33 26.33 -1.71 -9.38
C LEU A 33 27.34 -0.80 -10.09
N TRP A 34 26.90 0.04 -11.02
CA TRP A 34 27.77 1.00 -11.70
C TRP A 34 28.44 1.96 -10.72
N THR A 35 27.69 2.44 -9.72
CA THR A 35 28.23 3.33 -8.66
C THR A 35 29.33 2.64 -7.84
N LEU A 36 29.23 1.32 -7.61
CA LEU A 36 30.22 0.55 -6.86
C LEU A 36 31.45 0.14 -7.71
N LEU A 37 31.27 -0.02 -9.02
CA LEU A 37 32.24 -0.62 -9.93
C LEU A 37 32.97 0.38 -10.84
N GLN A 38 32.59 1.66 -10.82
CA GLN A 38 33.17 2.68 -11.68
C GLN A 38 34.70 2.80 -11.46
N GLY A 39 35.46 2.65 -12.55
CA GLY A 39 36.93 2.76 -12.53
C GLY A 39 37.67 1.49 -12.09
N LYS A 40 36.95 0.41 -11.72
CA LYS A 40 37.54 -0.88 -11.35
C LYS A 40 37.63 -1.85 -12.54
N THR A 41 38.48 -2.85 -12.42
CA THR A 41 38.62 -3.98 -13.36
C THR A 41 38.13 -5.26 -12.70
N THR A 42 37.52 -6.15 -13.49
CA THR A 42 37.04 -7.42 -12.97
C THR A 42 38.19 -8.37 -12.65
N THR A 43 38.06 -9.15 -11.59
CA THR A 43 38.89 -10.33 -11.29
C THR A 43 38.38 -11.60 -11.97
N GLY A 44 37.32 -11.47 -12.78
CA GLY A 44 36.63 -12.56 -13.44
C GLY A 44 35.19 -12.65 -12.92
N ILE A 45 34.22 -12.77 -13.83
CA ILE A 45 32.82 -13.00 -13.47
C ILE A 45 32.46 -14.42 -13.87
N THR A 46 31.97 -15.22 -12.93
CA THR A 46 31.56 -16.61 -13.17
C THR A 46 30.06 -16.79 -12.96
N ASP A 47 29.49 -17.74 -13.70
CA ASP A 47 28.15 -18.28 -13.47
C ASP A 47 28.17 -19.21 -12.24
N TYR A 48 27.01 -19.59 -11.72
CA TYR A 48 26.83 -20.59 -10.66
C TYR A 48 27.54 -21.92 -10.97
N PHE A 49 27.63 -22.28 -12.26
CA PHE A 49 28.36 -23.48 -12.72
C PHE A 49 29.88 -23.31 -12.84
N GLY A 50 30.42 -22.15 -12.46
CA GLY A 50 31.85 -21.85 -12.57
C GLY A 50 32.32 -21.52 -13.99
N VAL A 51 31.39 -21.37 -14.94
CA VAL A 51 31.69 -20.95 -16.31
C VAL A 51 32.05 -19.47 -16.30
N GLU A 52 33.21 -19.13 -16.85
CA GLU A 52 33.70 -17.76 -16.93
C GLU A 52 32.88 -16.95 -17.95
N LEU A 53 32.15 -15.96 -17.46
CA LEU A 53 31.32 -15.05 -18.26
C LEU A 53 32.15 -13.92 -18.84
N TYR A 54 33.13 -13.41 -18.08
CA TYR A 54 34.05 -12.35 -18.47
C TYR A 54 35.42 -12.54 -17.81
N PRO A 55 36.52 -12.35 -18.56
CA PRO A 55 37.86 -12.61 -18.06
C PRO A 55 38.38 -11.50 -17.15
N ALA A 56 39.32 -11.90 -16.29
CA ALA A 56 40.06 -10.99 -15.42
C ALA A 56 40.75 -9.88 -16.24
N GLY A 57 40.71 -8.65 -15.72
CA GLY A 57 41.26 -7.46 -16.39
C GLY A 57 40.26 -6.71 -17.29
N THR A 58 39.06 -7.25 -17.52
CA THR A 58 37.99 -6.52 -18.24
C THR A 58 37.51 -5.31 -17.42
N LYS A 59 37.43 -4.14 -18.05
CA LYS A 59 36.91 -2.93 -17.39
C LYS A 59 35.38 -3.01 -17.28
N PHE A 60 34.84 -2.65 -16.12
CA PHE A 60 33.40 -2.53 -15.97
C PHE A 60 32.87 -1.38 -16.85
N SER A 61 31.80 -1.64 -17.58
CA SER A 61 31.04 -0.64 -18.31
C SER A 61 29.55 -0.85 -18.05
N GLN A 62 28.75 0.22 -18.14
CA GLN A 62 27.30 0.11 -17.99
C GLN A 62 26.69 -0.88 -18.99
N LYS A 63 27.22 -0.91 -20.22
CA LYS A 63 26.82 -1.87 -21.26
C LYS A 63 27.09 -3.32 -20.85
N LEU A 64 28.25 -3.59 -20.24
CA LEU A 64 28.60 -4.93 -19.75
C LEU A 64 27.64 -5.42 -18.66
N LEU A 65 27.23 -4.54 -17.74
CA LEU A 65 26.24 -4.87 -16.70
C LEU A 65 24.85 -5.15 -17.31
N GLU A 66 24.43 -4.36 -18.29
CA GLU A 66 23.18 -4.60 -19.03
C GLU A 66 23.22 -5.88 -19.88
N GLU A 67 24.40 -6.28 -20.37
CA GLU A 67 24.60 -7.56 -21.07
C GLU A 67 24.51 -8.75 -20.12
N ILE A 68 25.08 -8.65 -18.90
CA ILE A 68 24.93 -9.69 -17.87
C ILE A 68 23.44 -9.96 -17.61
N ALA A 69 22.62 -8.91 -17.46
CA ALA A 69 21.19 -9.06 -17.26
C ALA A 69 20.53 -9.90 -18.38
N ARG A 70 20.93 -9.65 -19.63
CA ARG A 70 20.32 -10.21 -20.84
C ARG A 70 20.86 -11.59 -21.24
N LYS A 71 21.97 -12.07 -20.66
CA LYS A 71 22.55 -13.39 -20.99
C LYS A 71 21.60 -14.56 -20.75
N SER A 72 20.69 -14.43 -19.79
CA SER A 72 19.63 -15.39 -19.54
C SER A 72 18.30 -14.65 -19.53
N SER A 73 17.35 -15.14 -20.32
CA SER A 73 15.97 -14.64 -20.35
C SER A 73 15.00 -15.81 -20.44
N ASP A 74 13.82 -15.67 -19.86
CA ASP A 74 12.74 -16.65 -20.01
C ASP A 74 12.20 -16.63 -21.45
N GLU A 75 12.20 -17.78 -22.12
CA GLU A 75 11.77 -17.94 -23.51
C GLU A 75 10.29 -17.59 -23.72
N LYS A 76 9.46 -17.71 -22.68
CA LYS A 76 8.01 -17.46 -22.78
C LYS A 76 7.64 -16.02 -22.51
N THR A 77 8.33 -15.37 -21.58
CA THR A 77 7.96 -14.04 -21.07
C THR A 77 8.95 -12.95 -21.50
N GLY A 78 10.13 -13.32 -21.99
CA GLY A 78 11.20 -12.38 -22.36
C GLY A 78 11.88 -11.72 -21.14
N VAL A 79 11.53 -12.14 -19.93
CA VAL A 79 12.01 -11.53 -18.68
C VAL A 79 13.48 -11.89 -18.46
N VAL A 80 14.29 -10.89 -18.12
CA VAL A 80 15.72 -11.05 -17.87
C VAL A 80 15.99 -11.73 -16.53
N MET A 81 16.91 -12.71 -16.55
CA MET A 81 17.24 -13.63 -15.46
C MET A 81 18.74 -13.71 -15.18
N GLY A 82 19.58 -13.00 -15.94
CA GLY A 82 21.03 -13.21 -15.92
C GLY A 82 21.69 -13.02 -14.55
N TYR A 83 21.18 -12.10 -13.71
CA TYR A 83 21.70 -11.86 -12.37
C TYR A 83 21.35 -12.95 -11.34
N LEU A 84 20.41 -13.84 -11.65
CA LEU A 84 20.00 -14.92 -10.73
C LEU A 84 20.93 -16.13 -10.80
N ASN A 85 21.69 -16.27 -11.89
CA ASN A 85 22.58 -17.39 -12.14
C ASN A 85 24.05 -17.02 -11.90
N LEU A 86 24.33 -15.95 -11.16
CA LEU A 86 25.70 -15.56 -10.88
C LEU A 86 26.32 -16.45 -9.79
N GLY A 87 27.61 -16.74 -9.94
CA GLY A 87 28.43 -17.42 -8.93
C GLY A 87 28.85 -16.47 -7.80
N SER A 88 30.03 -16.72 -7.22
CA SER A 88 30.56 -15.84 -6.17
C SER A 88 30.87 -14.43 -6.70
N CYS A 89 30.44 -13.41 -5.97
CA CYS A 89 30.56 -12.00 -6.35
C CYS A 89 31.94 -11.39 -6.05
N ASN A 90 33.02 -12.17 -6.22
CA ASN A 90 34.41 -11.73 -6.01
C ASN A 90 34.91 -11.00 -7.26
N TRP A 91 34.33 -9.84 -7.54
CA TRP A 91 34.45 -9.15 -8.82
C TRP A 91 35.59 -8.14 -8.86
N THR A 92 36.01 -7.61 -7.72
CA THR A 92 37.00 -6.52 -7.66
C THR A 92 38.25 -6.89 -6.89
N GLY A 93 38.22 -7.99 -6.12
CA GLY A 93 39.31 -8.41 -5.24
C GLY A 93 39.43 -7.59 -3.95
N ASP A 94 38.57 -6.59 -3.77
CA ASP A 94 38.43 -5.81 -2.54
C ASP A 94 37.24 -6.35 -1.73
N ALA A 95 37.55 -6.89 -0.56
CA ALA A 95 36.58 -7.56 0.31
C ALA A 95 35.40 -6.66 0.70
N HIS A 96 35.62 -5.35 0.85
CA HIS A 96 34.53 -4.43 1.20
C HIS A 96 33.56 -4.24 0.04
N THR A 97 34.07 -3.95 -1.16
CA THR A 97 33.18 -3.75 -2.31
C THR A 97 32.54 -5.02 -2.81
N ASP A 98 33.24 -6.15 -2.75
CA ASP A 98 32.67 -7.45 -3.13
C ASP A 98 31.50 -7.84 -2.20
N ALA A 99 31.60 -7.55 -0.89
CA ALA A 99 30.47 -7.72 0.05
C ALA A 99 29.27 -6.81 -0.27
N LEU A 100 29.51 -5.55 -0.68
CA LEU A 100 28.44 -4.65 -1.10
C LEU A 100 27.77 -5.09 -2.41
N ILE A 101 28.54 -5.62 -3.35
CA ILE A 101 28.03 -6.17 -4.62
C ILE A 101 27.14 -7.38 -4.33
N GLU A 102 27.63 -8.33 -3.51
CA GLU A 102 26.88 -9.51 -3.11
C GLU A 102 25.57 -9.15 -2.41
N ALA A 103 25.60 -8.22 -1.45
CA ALA A 103 24.39 -7.74 -0.78
C ALA A 103 23.39 -7.10 -1.76
N THR A 104 23.88 -6.33 -2.74
CA THR A 104 23.03 -5.67 -3.74
C THR A 104 22.37 -6.69 -4.67
N ILE A 105 23.12 -7.69 -5.13
CA ILE A 105 22.62 -8.78 -5.99
C ILE A 105 21.66 -9.69 -5.22
N ASN A 106 21.93 -9.98 -3.95
CA ASN A 106 21.03 -10.76 -3.10
C ASN A 106 19.70 -10.02 -2.88
N ASN A 107 19.74 -8.72 -2.56
CA ASN A 107 18.53 -7.90 -2.44
C ASN A 107 17.71 -7.90 -3.73
N TYR A 108 18.36 -7.77 -4.89
CA TYR A 108 17.71 -7.90 -6.19
C TYR A 108 17.06 -9.27 -6.36
N THR A 109 17.78 -10.35 -6.04
CA THR A 109 17.29 -11.73 -6.15
C THR A 109 16.06 -11.98 -5.29
N ILE A 110 16.02 -11.42 -4.08
CA ILE A 110 14.87 -11.49 -3.18
C ILE A 110 13.66 -10.80 -3.79
N GLU A 111 13.81 -9.54 -4.24
CA GLU A 111 12.71 -8.78 -4.83
C GLU A 111 12.23 -9.40 -6.14
N TRP A 112 13.14 -9.90 -6.97
CA TRP A 112 12.81 -10.64 -8.19
C TRP A 112 11.96 -11.87 -7.89
N LYS A 113 12.37 -12.70 -6.92
CA LYS A 113 11.62 -13.91 -6.51
C LYS A 113 10.25 -13.57 -5.90
N LYS A 114 10.13 -12.45 -5.18
CA LYS A 114 8.85 -11.96 -4.65
C LYS A 114 7.90 -11.57 -5.78
N ALA A 115 8.38 -10.83 -6.77
CA ALA A 115 7.59 -10.43 -7.94
C ALA A 115 7.12 -11.66 -8.74
N ASP A 116 8.02 -12.62 -8.98
CA ASP A 116 7.68 -13.89 -9.65
C ASP A 116 6.61 -14.68 -8.89
N ALA A 117 6.72 -14.80 -7.57
CA ALA A 117 5.73 -15.48 -6.74
C ALA A 117 4.36 -14.78 -6.76
N ALA A 118 4.34 -13.44 -6.74
CA ALA A 118 3.11 -12.65 -6.80
C ALA A 118 2.38 -12.87 -8.13
N ILE A 119 3.09 -12.78 -9.26
CA ILE A 119 2.52 -12.96 -10.59
C ILE A 119 2.07 -14.40 -10.81
N LYS A 120 2.86 -15.40 -10.40
CA LYS A 120 2.43 -16.81 -10.45
C LYS A 120 1.13 -17.05 -9.69
N ARG A 121 0.98 -16.42 -8.52
CA ARG A 121 -0.26 -16.50 -7.72
C ARG A 121 -1.44 -15.82 -8.42
N GLU A 122 -1.25 -14.64 -9.00
CA GLU A 122 -2.30 -13.95 -9.75
C GLU A 122 -2.74 -14.76 -10.99
N LYS A 123 -1.78 -15.31 -11.75
CA LYS A 123 -2.07 -16.19 -12.90
C LYS A 123 -2.80 -17.47 -12.47
N TYR A 124 -2.38 -18.07 -11.36
CA TYR A 124 -3.04 -19.25 -10.80
C TYR A 124 -4.49 -18.94 -10.44
N ASN A 125 -4.74 -17.83 -9.75
CA ASN A 125 -6.10 -17.41 -9.37
C ASN A 125 -6.99 -17.14 -10.60
N LEU A 126 -6.44 -16.49 -11.63
CA LEU A 126 -7.16 -16.26 -12.89
C LEU A 126 -7.51 -17.56 -13.63
N THR A 127 -6.61 -18.55 -13.59
CA THR A 127 -6.78 -19.79 -14.37
C THR A 127 -7.67 -20.81 -13.67
N ASN A 128 -7.54 -20.96 -12.35
CA ASN A 128 -8.31 -21.94 -11.58
C ASN A 128 -9.72 -21.46 -11.23
N GLY A 129 -9.99 -20.15 -11.35
CA GLY A 129 -11.28 -19.58 -10.99
C GLY A 129 -11.52 -19.54 -9.48
N ASP A 130 -12.64 -18.93 -9.10
CA ASP A 130 -13.05 -18.82 -7.70
C ASP A 130 -13.86 -20.04 -7.26
N GLU A 131 -13.64 -20.52 -6.04
CA GLU A 131 -14.57 -21.47 -5.42
C GLU A 131 -15.93 -20.80 -5.19
N LEU A 132 -16.95 -21.30 -5.88
CA LEU A 132 -18.32 -20.85 -5.69
C LEU A 132 -18.90 -21.52 -4.43
N PRO A 133 -19.33 -20.76 -3.42
CA PRO A 133 -19.73 -21.30 -2.12
C PRO A 133 -21.03 -22.11 -2.13
N GLN A 134 -21.74 -22.16 -3.27
CA GLN A 134 -23.02 -22.86 -3.41
C GLN A 134 -22.93 -23.94 -4.49
N THR A 135 -23.15 -25.19 -4.09
CA THR A 135 -23.24 -26.35 -4.99
C THR A 135 -24.32 -26.10 -6.06
N GLY A 136 -23.93 -26.19 -7.33
CA GLY A 136 -24.84 -26.00 -8.47
C GLY A 136 -24.88 -24.59 -9.07
N VAL A 137 -24.14 -23.62 -8.53
CA VAL A 137 -23.98 -22.30 -9.16
C VAL A 137 -22.85 -22.35 -10.19
N ILE A 138 -23.14 -21.92 -11.42
CA ILE A 138 -22.17 -21.93 -12.54
C ILE A 138 -21.41 -20.60 -12.65
N GLN A 139 -22.08 -19.47 -12.34
CA GLN A 139 -21.49 -18.13 -12.39
C GLN A 139 -22.11 -17.22 -11.31
N MET A 140 -21.29 -16.34 -10.71
CA MET A 140 -21.74 -15.35 -9.72
C MET A 140 -21.32 -13.95 -10.16
N ALA A 141 -22.25 -12.99 -10.10
CA ALA A 141 -21.97 -11.58 -10.35
C ALA A 141 -22.16 -10.77 -9.05
N LYS A 142 -21.12 -10.07 -8.60
CA LYS A 142 -21.18 -9.15 -7.45
C LYS A 142 -21.24 -7.71 -7.96
N VAL A 143 -22.31 -6.99 -7.61
CA VAL A 143 -22.48 -5.58 -7.96
C VAL A 143 -22.34 -4.74 -6.69
N TYR A 144 -21.32 -3.88 -6.65
CA TYR A 144 -21.08 -2.97 -5.54
C TYR A 144 -21.78 -1.63 -5.82
N ILE A 145 -22.69 -1.22 -4.93
CA ILE A 145 -23.41 0.06 -5.05
C ILE A 145 -23.06 0.93 -3.85
N ALA A 146 -22.48 2.10 -4.11
CA ALA A 146 -22.24 3.12 -3.10
C ALA A 146 -23.40 4.12 -3.05
N LYS A 147 -23.89 4.44 -1.85
CA LYS A 147 -24.94 5.44 -1.64
C LYS A 147 -24.62 6.32 -0.44
N LYS A 148 -24.56 7.64 -0.64
CA LYS A 148 -24.53 8.60 0.47
C LYS A 148 -25.91 8.67 1.13
N ARG A 149 -25.97 8.42 2.44
CA ARG A 149 -27.20 8.51 3.24
C ARG A 149 -27.19 9.82 4.03
N LYS A 150 -28.29 10.57 3.97
CA LYS A 150 -28.51 11.78 4.77
C LYS A 150 -29.14 11.40 6.12
N LEU A 151 -28.89 12.22 7.14
CA LEU A 151 -29.54 12.11 8.46
C LEU A 151 -31.07 12.24 8.31
N LYS A 152 -31.81 11.41 9.05
CA LYS A 152 -33.27 11.39 9.06
C LYS A 152 -33.81 11.32 10.48
N VAL A 153 -35.06 11.75 10.63
CA VAL A 153 -35.84 11.50 11.86
C VAL A 153 -35.88 9.99 12.12
N GLY A 154 -35.60 9.58 13.35
CA GLY A 154 -35.45 8.18 13.73
C GLY A 154 -34.01 7.65 13.72
N ASP A 155 -33.04 8.39 13.17
CA ASP A 155 -31.64 8.01 13.26
C ASP A 155 -31.14 8.09 14.71
N LYS A 156 -30.31 7.12 15.11
CA LYS A 156 -29.73 7.06 16.45
C LYS A 156 -28.38 7.79 16.46
N MET A 157 -28.22 8.73 17.39
CA MET A 157 -26.98 9.46 17.63
C MET A 157 -26.46 9.18 19.04
N ALA A 158 -25.15 9.27 19.22
CA ALA A 158 -24.49 9.12 20.51
C ALA A 158 -23.39 10.17 20.68
N GLY A 159 -23.26 10.69 21.90
CA GLY A 159 -22.13 11.54 22.29
C GLY A 159 -21.02 10.76 22.96
N ARG A 160 -19.85 11.38 23.07
CA ARG A 160 -18.61 10.79 23.61
C ARG A 160 -18.72 10.41 25.09
N HIS A 161 -19.60 11.09 25.81
CA HIS A 161 -19.88 10.85 27.22
C HIS A 161 -20.96 9.78 27.46
N GLY A 162 -21.40 9.04 26.43
CA GLY A 162 -22.35 7.94 26.62
C GLY A 162 -23.84 8.33 26.63
N ASN A 163 -24.18 9.59 26.36
CA ASN A 163 -25.54 9.96 25.98
C ASN A 163 -25.88 9.34 24.63
N LYS A 164 -27.06 8.72 24.55
CA LYS A 164 -27.63 8.15 23.33
C LYS A 164 -29.02 8.73 23.15
N GLY A 165 -29.36 9.08 21.92
CA GLY A 165 -30.65 9.67 21.58
C GLY A 165 -31.07 9.28 20.17
N ILE A 166 -32.35 9.48 19.88
CA ILE A 166 -32.93 9.34 18.54
C ILE A 166 -33.26 10.76 18.05
N VAL A 167 -32.99 11.06 16.78
CA VAL A 167 -33.38 12.34 16.17
C VAL A 167 -34.90 12.43 16.17
N ALA A 168 -35.46 13.30 17.00
CA ALA A 168 -36.91 13.45 17.17
C ALA A 168 -37.57 14.26 16.05
N LYS A 169 -36.94 15.37 15.65
CA LYS A 169 -37.43 16.28 14.61
C LYS A 169 -36.24 17.01 13.97
N VAL A 170 -36.33 17.26 12.67
CA VAL A 170 -35.47 18.21 11.96
C VAL A 170 -36.33 19.43 11.70
N VAL A 171 -35.92 20.58 12.24
CA VAL A 171 -36.62 21.86 12.09
C VAL A 171 -35.84 22.77 11.17
N ARG A 172 -36.48 23.85 10.70
CA ARG A 172 -35.81 24.88 9.93
C ARG A 172 -35.08 25.84 10.87
N ASP A 173 -34.10 26.53 10.34
CA ASP A 173 -33.21 27.43 11.07
C ASP A 173 -33.99 28.55 11.79
N GLU A 174 -35.06 29.07 11.19
CA GLU A 174 -35.92 30.11 11.79
C GLU A 174 -36.71 29.65 13.04
N ASP A 175 -36.88 28.34 13.22
CA ASP A 175 -37.61 27.76 14.35
C ASP A 175 -36.66 27.41 15.52
N MET A 176 -35.35 27.58 15.35
CA MET A 176 -34.33 27.25 16.35
C MET A 176 -34.00 28.43 17.26
N PRO A 177 -33.62 28.18 18.52
CA PRO A 177 -33.05 29.20 19.38
C PRO A 177 -31.79 29.81 18.77
N PHE A 178 -31.61 31.10 18.97
CA PHE A 178 -30.44 31.86 18.51
C PHE A 178 -29.77 32.58 19.68
N LEU A 179 -28.49 32.87 19.51
CA LEU A 179 -27.67 33.66 20.43
C LEU A 179 -27.86 35.15 20.19
N GLU A 180 -27.33 35.99 21.09
CA GLU A 180 -27.43 37.46 20.98
C GLU A 180 -26.80 38.01 19.69
N ASP A 181 -25.81 37.32 19.12
CA ASP A 181 -25.16 37.67 17.84
C ASP A 181 -25.95 37.17 16.60
N GLY A 182 -27.08 36.49 16.80
CA GLY A 182 -27.90 35.90 15.74
C GLY A 182 -27.46 34.49 15.31
N THR A 183 -26.41 33.91 15.91
CA THR A 183 -25.98 32.55 15.60
C THR A 183 -27.03 31.54 16.06
N ILE A 184 -27.43 30.64 15.16
CA ILE A 184 -28.47 29.63 15.41
C ILE A 184 -27.84 28.40 16.09
N VAL A 185 -28.57 27.78 17.02
CA VAL A 185 -28.14 26.53 17.68
C VAL A 185 -28.39 25.33 16.76
N ASP A 186 -27.42 24.42 16.63
CA ASP A 186 -27.57 23.22 15.78
C ASP A 186 -28.38 22.08 16.45
N ILE A 187 -28.19 21.88 17.76
CA ILE A 187 -28.78 20.73 18.49
C ILE A 187 -29.27 21.18 19.87
N CYS A 188 -30.55 20.89 20.15
CA CYS A 188 -31.14 21.08 21.48
C CYS A 188 -31.16 19.76 22.26
N LEU A 189 -30.50 19.71 23.42
CA LEU A 189 -30.45 18.54 24.29
C LEU A 189 -31.27 18.75 25.57
N ASN A 190 -31.87 17.67 26.09
CA ASN A 190 -32.58 17.72 27.37
C ASN A 190 -31.60 17.67 28.56
N ARG A 191 -31.66 18.69 29.43
CA ARG A 191 -30.81 18.81 30.64
C ARG A 191 -31.07 17.74 31.71
N LEU A 192 -32.25 17.14 31.78
CA LEU A 192 -32.61 16.21 32.86
C LEU A 192 -31.75 14.94 32.87
N GLY A 193 -31.20 14.56 31.71
CA GLY A 193 -30.36 13.37 31.59
C GLY A 193 -28.97 13.51 32.23
N VAL A 194 -28.48 14.74 32.43
CA VAL A 194 -27.11 14.97 32.92
C VAL A 194 -26.99 14.67 34.42
N PRO A 195 -27.84 15.23 35.33
CA PRO A 195 -27.75 14.93 36.76
C PRO A 195 -28.10 13.48 37.07
N SER A 196 -29.12 12.93 36.41
CA SER A 196 -29.60 11.57 36.66
C SER A 196 -28.54 10.50 36.35
N ARG A 197 -27.66 10.74 35.37
CA ARG A 197 -26.59 9.80 34.99
C ARG A 197 -25.21 10.22 35.48
N MET A 198 -25.14 11.28 36.30
CA MET A 198 -23.91 11.89 36.80
C MET A 198 -22.87 12.17 35.71
N ASN A 199 -23.33 12.62 34.54
CA ASN A 199 -22.48 12.77 33.36
C ASN A 199 -21.98 14.20 33.14
N LEU A 200 -21.38 14.78 34.17
CA LEU A 200 -20.97 16.18 34.19
C LEU A 200 -19.93 16.53 33.12
N GLY A 201 -19.16 15.55 32.65
CA GLY A 201 -18.16 15.73 31.59
C GLY A 201 -18.72 16.39 30.33
N GLN A 202 -20.00 16.15 30.01
CA GLN A 202 -20.67 16.78 28.87
C GLN A 202 -20.74 18.30 28.97
N ILE A 203 -21.00 18.81 30.17
CA ILE A 203 -21.08 20.24 30.42
C ILE A 203 -19.68 20.83 30.35
N TYR A 204 -18.69 20.17 30.96
CA TYR A 204 -17.30 20.62 30.90
C TYR A 204 -16.74 20.61 29.46
N GLU A 205 -17.04 19.58 28.66
CA GLU A 205 -16.65 19.52 27.24
C GLU A 205 -17.33 20.65 26.45
N ALA A 206 -18.61 20.93 26.67
CA ALA A 206 -19.31 22.02 26.01
C ALA A 206 -18.75 23.40 26.36
N VAL A 207 -18.46 23.66 27.65
CA VAL A 207 -17.89 24.93 28.13
C VAL A 207 -16.46 25.10 27.60
N LEU A 208 -15.63 24.06 27.65
CA LEU A 208 -14.27 24.10 27.12
C LEU A 208 -14.26 24.29 25.59
N GLY A 209 -15.18 23.64 24.88
CA GLY A 209 -15.37 23.84 23.45
C GLY A 209 -15.79 25.28 23.11
N TRP A 210 -16.64 25.89 23.93
CA TRP A 210 -17.02 27.31 23.79
C TRP A 210 -15.83 28.23 24.00
N ALA A 211 -15.06 28.03 25.08
CA ALA A 211 -13.85 28.80 25.36
C ALA A 211 -12.83 28.66 24.22
N GLY A 212 -12.66 27.45 23.68
CA GLY A 212 -11.80 27.21 22.51
C GLY A 212 -12.25 27.96 21.27
N ARG A 213 -13.56 28.04 21.02
CA ARG A 213 -14.13 28.82 19.90
C ARG A 213 -13.82 30.31 20.03
N GLU A 214 -14.01 30.90 21.22
CA GLU A 214 -13.71 32.31 21.48
C GLU A 214 -12.21 32.63 21.38
N LEU A 215 -11.36 31.71 21.84
CA LEU A 215 -9.90 31.88 21.83
C LEU A 215 -9.25 31.48 20.50
N GLY A 216 -10.00 30.89 19.56
CA GLY A 216 -9.45 30.36 18.31
C GLY A 216 -8.51 29.16 18.49
N VAL A 217 -8.60 28.44 19.62
CA VAL A 217 -7.75 27.28 19.93
C VAL A 217 -8.58 26.01 20.04
N LYS A 218 -7.98 24.87 19.67
CA LYS A 218 -8.65 23.56 19.72
C LYS A 218 -8.18 22.76 20.93
N PHE A 219 -9.12 22.43 21.80
CA PHE A 219 -8.90 21.47 22.89
C PHE A 219 -9.32 20.06 22.44
N ALA A 220 -8.52 19.06 22.80
CA ALA A 220 -8.84 17.66 22.57
C ALA A 220 -8.40 16.82 23.77
N THR A 221 -9.33 16.03 24.31
CA THR A 221 -9.06 15.06 25.37
C THR A 221 -9.28 13.64 24.85
N PRO A 222 -8.46 12.65 25.25
CA PRO A 222 -8.73 11.26 24.94
C PRO A 222 -10.06 10.80 25.55
N ILE A 223 -10.65 9.74 24.99
CA ILE A 223 -11.92 9.20 25.48
C ILE A 223 -11.62 8.44 26.77
N PHE A 224 -12.30 8.81 27.87
CA PHE A 224 -12.14 8.23 29.22
C PHE A 224 -10.90 8.66 30.01
N ASP A 225 -10.04 9.52 29.46
CA ASP A 225 -8.92 10.10 30.21
C ASP A 225 -9.21 11.57 30.57
N GLY A 226 -8.77 11.97 31.77
CA GLY A 226 -8.81 13.36 32.21
C GLY A 226 -7.81 14.22 31.42
N ALA A 227 -8.08 15.52 31.29
CA ALA A 227 -7.10 16.46 30.76
C ALA A 227 -5.91 16.56 31.75
N SER A 228 -4.70 16.27 31.28
CA SER A 228 -3.47 16.59 32.01
C SER A 228 -2.92 17.94 31.55
N LEU A 229 -2.30 18.68 32.47
CA LEU A 229 -1.55 19.90 32.17
C LEU A 229 -0.26 19.57 31.40
#